data_AF-A0A1Q9RWU7-F1
#
_entry.id   AF-A0A1Q9RWU7-F1
#
_cell.length_a   1.000
_cell.length_b   1.000
_cell.length_c   1.000
_cell.angle_alpha   90.00
_cell.angle_beta   90.00
_cell.angle_gamma   90.00
#
_symmetry.space_group_name_H-M   'P 1'
#
loop_
_entity.id
_entity.type
_entity.pdbx_description
1 polymer ?
#
loop_
_entity_poly.entity_id
_entity_poly.type
_entity_poly.pdbx_seq_one_letter_code
_entity_poly.pdbx_strand_id
1 'polypeptide(L)'
;MRVPPRLLAVPVAALLLAGCGSTEPPPPPQVTFAAGGTSIVARPAQYCDVALTQCLTDVAAPVRLAVPPDTPVQVTVPPEVAQTPWQVVFSYADAAGTPNDERSPVFAPDTRTDWTLAPGAPDHRLLTAEVQQYGMPTEPDPQTGEREFPIRASWVLNVS
;
A
#
# COMPACT_ATOMS: atom_id res chain seq x y z
N MET A 1 35.98 -5.71 -74.71
CA MET A 1 35.75 -6.68 -73.61
C MET A 1 35.87 -5.96 -72.28
N ARG A 2 34.77 -5.87 -71.51
CA ARG A 2 34.73 -5.68 -70.05
C ARG A 2 33.29 -5.99 -69.60
N VAL A 3 33.14 -7.10 -68.88
CA VAL A 3 31.88 -7.60 -68.33
C VAL A 3 31.63 -6.88 -67.00
N PRO A 4 30.44 -6.31 -66.73
CA PRO A 4 30.13 -5.77 -65.41
C PRO A 4 29.76 -6.88 -64.42
N PRO A 5 30.13 -6.75 -63.14
CA PRO A 5 29.98 -7.81 -62.14
C PRO A 5 28.53 -7.92 -61.66
N ARG A 6 28.03 -9.15 -61.60
CA ARG A 6 26.74 -9.48 -60.96
C ARG A 6 26.92 -9.39 -59.45
N LEU A 7 26.40 -8.31 -58.85
CA LEU A 7 26.27 -8.19 -57.40
C LEU A 7 25.08 -9.06 -56.96
N LEU A 8 25.39 -10.15 -56.26
CA LEU A 8 24.42 -10.98 -55.55
C LEU A 8 23.89 -10.21 -54.34
N ALA A 9 22.60 -9.88 -54.34
CA ALA A 9 21.91 -9.30 -53.20
C ALA A 9 21.56 -10.42 -52.20
N VAL A 10 22.12 -10.34 -50.99
CA VAL A 10 21.75 -11.19 -49.84
C VAL A 10 20.62 -10.46 -49.09
N PRO A 11 19.43 -11.05 -48.90
CA PRO A 11 18.39 -10.42 -48.11
C PRO A 11 18.72 -10.58 -46.62
N VAL A 12 19.06 -9.48 -45.96
CA VAL A 12 19.13 -9.40 -44.50
C VAL A 12 17.69 -9.35 -43.98
N ALA A 13 17.21 -10.47 -43.46
CA ALA A 13 15.94 -10.54 -42.76
C ALA A 13 16.08 -9.83 -41.40
N ALA A 14 15.58 -8.59 -41.31
CA ALA A 14 15.44 -7.89 -40.04
C ALA A 14 14.27 -8.51 -39.27
N LEU A 15 14.57 -9.34 -38.26
CA LEU A 15 13.61 -9.76 -37.24
C LEU A 15 13.29 -8.55 -36.35
N LEU A 16 12.20 -7.85 -36.66
CA LEU A 16 11.61 -6.86 -35.78
C LEU A 16 10.94 -7.60 -34.61
N LEU A 17 11.63 -7.67 -33.48
CA LEU A 17 11.04 -8.03 -32.19
C LEU A 17 10.05 -6.93 -31.80
N ALA A 18 8.78 -7.09 -32.15
CA ALA A 18 7.70 -6.28 -31.61
C ALA A 18 7.57 -6.60 -30.12
N GLY A 19 8.18 -5.77 -29.28
CA GLY A 19 7.95 -5.81 -27.84
C GLY A 19 6.51 -5.40 -27.55
N CYS A 20 5.67 -6.35 -27.17
CA CYS A 20 4.36 -6.08 -26.56
C CYS A 20 4.59 -5.54 -25.15
N GLY A 21 5.04 -4.29 -25.05
CA GLY A 21 5.00 -3.54 -23.80
C GLY A 21 3.56 -3.06 -23.61
N SER A 22 2.76 -3.80 -22.88
CA SER A 22 1.47 -3.30 -22.40
C SER A 22 1.77 -2.08 -21.53
N THR A 23 1.39 -0.88 -21.99
CA THR A 23 1.53 0.40 -21.28
C THR A 23 0.51 0.50 -20.14
N GLU A 24 0.37 -0.55 -19.35
CA GLU A 24 -0.54 -0.56 -18.20
C GLU A 24 0.22 -0.01 -16.99
N PRO A 25 -0.39 0.90 -16.20
CA PRO A 25 0.22 1.36 -14.96
C PRO A 25 0.57 0.16 -14.06
N PRO A 26 1.66 0.25 -13.27
CA PRO A 26 1.96 -0.79 -12.29
C PRO A 26 0.78 -0.97 -11.34
N PRO A 27 0.52 -2.22 -10.88
CA PRO A 27 -0.56 -2.48 -9.95
C PRO A 27 -0.35 -1.70 -8.64
N PRO A 28 -1.43 -1.33 -7.92
CA PRO A 28 -1.31 -0.68 -6.63
C PRO A 28 -0.51 -1.52 -5.62
N PRO A 29 0.29 -0.89 -4.74
CA PRO A 29 1.09 -1.61 -3.76
C PRO A 29 0.22 -2.37 -2.76
N GLN A 30 0.76 -3.47 -2.24
CA GLN A 30 0.07 -4.36 -1.32
C GLN A 30 0.78 -4.40 0.04
N VAL A 31 0.00 -4.46 1.12
CA VAL A 31 0.51 -4.50 2.51
C VAL A 31 0.30 -5.89 3.06
N THR A 32 1.27 -6.41 3.82
CA THR A 32 1.14 -7.70 4.50
C THR A 32 0.82 -7.50 5.97
N PHE A 33 -0.18 -8.24 6.46
CA PHE A 33 -0.45 -8.39 7.88
C PHE A 33 -0.12 -9.82 8.30
N ALA A 34 0.55 -10.01 9.44
CA ALA A 34 0.85 -11.33 9.97
C ALA A 34 0.59 -11.42 11.48
N ALA A 35 -0.02 -12.51 11.91
CA ALA A 35 -0.35 -12.79 13.31
C ALA A 35 -0.33 -14.29 13.56
N GLY A 36 0.19 -14.71 14.72
CA GLY A 36 0.13 -16.11 15.16
C GLY A 36 0.72 -17.13 14.16
N GLY A 37 1.73 -16.75 13.38
CA GLY A 37 2.34 -17.61 12.36
C GLY A 37 1.58 -17.69 11.02
N THR A 38 0.49 -16.93 10.87
CA THR A 38 -0.26 -16.80 9.62
C THR A 38 -0.09 -15.39 9.04
N SER A 39 -0.23 -15.24 7.73
CA SER A 39 -0.18 -13.93 7.06
C SER A 39 -1.22 -13.80 5.97
N ILE A 40 -1.59 -12.56 5.68
CA ILE A 40 -2.52 -12.19 4.61
C ILE A 40 -2.04 -10.90 3.93
N VAL A 41 -2.24 -10.83 2.61
CA VAL A 41 -1.85 -9.68 1.79
C VAL A 41 -3.09 -8.87 1.44
N ALA A 42 -3.09 -7.60 1.81
CA ALA A 42 -4.15 -6.65 1.53
C ALA A 42 -3.82 -5.83 0.28
N ARG A 43 -4.80 -5.74 -0.63
CA ARG A 43 -4.86 -4.70 -1.66
C ARG A 43 -5.43 -3.42 -1.04
N PRO A 44 -5.19 -2.23 -1.62
CA PRO A 44 -5.71 -1.00 -1.04
C PRO A 44 -7.24 -0.96 -1.13
N ALA A 45 -7.88 -0.59 -0.02
CA ALA A 45 -9.31 -0.29 0.03
C ALA A 45 -9.61 1.08 -0.59
N GLN A 46 -8.68 2.02 -0.45
CA GLN A 46 -8.64 3.28 -1.19
C GLN A 46 -7.25 3.47 -1.80
N TYR A 47 -7.18 3.94 -3.05
CA TYR A 47 -5.94 4.31 -3.71
C TYR A 47 -6.15 5.48 -4.67
N CYS A 48 -5.62 6.65 -4.33
CA CYS A 48 -5.65 7.84 -5.17
C CYS A 48 -4.33 8.03 -5.90
N ASP A 49 -4.34 8.68 -7.07
CA ASP A 49 -3.14 9.22 -7.71
C ASP A 49 -2.42 10.26 -6.80
N VAL A 50 -1.23 10.69 -7.21
CA VAL A 50 -0.42 11.62 -6.39
C VAL A 50 -1.10 12.98 -6.24
N ALA A 51 -1.86 13.42 -7.26
CA ALA A 51 -2.61 14.66 -7.24
C ALA A 51 -3.97 14.56 -6.54
N LEU A 52 -4.36 13.38 -6.05
CA LEU A 52 -5.64 13.12 -5.37
C LEU A 52 -6.87 13.43 -6.23
N THR A 53 -6.72 13.36 -7.54
CA THR A 53 -7.79 13.64 -8.51
C THR A 53 -8.47 12.37 -8.99
N GLN A 54 -7.78 11.24 -8.95
CA GLN A 54 -8.26 9.94 -9.40
C GLN A 54 -8.17 8.94 -8.25
N CYS A 55 -9.29 8.72 -7.57
CA CYS A 55 -9.38 7.80 -6.44
C CYS A 55 -10.15 6.53 -6.83
N LEU A 56 -9.54 5.38 -6.55
CA LEU A 56 -10.19 4.08 -6.61
C LEU A 56 -10.58 3.66 -5.20
N THR A 57 -11.80 3.15 -5.06
CA THR A 57 -12.29 2.53 -3.82
C THR A 57 -12.72 1.10 -4.13
N ASP A 58 -12.14 0.12 -3.43
CA ASP A 58 -12.51 -1.29 -3.50
C ASP A 58 -13.07 -1.74 -2.15
N VAL A 59 -14.40 -1.77 -2.04
CA VAL A 59 -15.10 -2.18 -0.82
C VAL A 59 -14.91 -3.66 -0.47
N ALA A 60 -14.40 -4.46 -1.41
CA ALA A 60 -14.08 -5.87 -1.21
C ALA A 60 -12.59 -6.11 -0.92
N ALA A 61 -11.75 -5.08 -0.94
CA ALA A 61 -10.33 -5.19 -0.62
C ALA A 61 -10.01 -5.48 0.86
N PRO A 62 -10.80 -5.04 1.87
CA PRO A 62 -10.50 -5.36 3.25
C PRO A 62 -10.37 -6.87 3.48
N VAL A 63 -9.26 -7.28 4.08
CA VAL A 63 -8.94 -8.69 4.33
C VAL A 63 -9.35 -9.10 5.74
N ARG A 64 -9.44 -10.41 5.99
CA ARG A 64 -9.75 -10.98 7.30
C ARG A 64 -8.68 -11.96 7.75
N LEU A 65 -8.20 -11.79 8.99
CA LEU A 65 -7.26 -12.70 9.64
C LEU A 65 -7.75 -13.01 11.06
N ALA A 66 -7.66 -14.27 11.46
CA ALA A 66 -7.89 -14.65 12.84
C ALA A 66 -6.69 -14.18 13.68
N VAL A 67 -6.95 -13.29 14.65
CA VAL A 67 -5.94 -12.77 15.57
C VAL A 67 -6.38 -13.16 16.98
N PRO A 68 -5.74 -14.16 17.60
CA PRO A 68 -6.07 -14.53 18.97
C PRO A 68 -5.85 -13.35 19.94
N PRO A 69 -6.51 -13.35 21.11
CA PRO A 69 -6.20 -12.41 22.18
C PRO A 69 -4.71 -12.35 22.48
N ASP A 70 -4.23 -11.18 22.89
CA ASP A 70 -2.83 -10.93 23.26
C ASP A 70 -1.80 -11.26 22.16
N THR A 71 -2.24 -11.41 20.90
CA THR A 71 -1.35 -11.73 19.77
C THR A 71 -0.94 -10.45 19.03
N PRO A 72 0.36 -10.15 18.92
CA PRO A 72 0.83 -9.02 18.12
C PRO A 72 0.54 -9.22 16.64
N VAL A 73 0.25 -8.12 15.94
CA VAL A 73 0.14 -8.10 14.47
C VAL A 73 1.35 -7.39 13.90
N GLN A 74 2.07 -8.09 13.03
CA GLN A 74 3.14 -7.51 12.22
C GLN A 74 2.55 -6.92 10.96
N VAL A 75 2.87 -5.66 10.69
CA VAL A 75 2.54 -4.95 9.47
C VAL A 75 3.82 -4.79 8.67
N THR A 76 3.78 -5.14 7.39
CA THR A 76 4.90 -4.92 6.45
C THR A 76 4.38 -4.17 5.24
N VAL A 77 5.01 -3.03 4.95
CA VAL A 77 4.67 -2.17 3.82
C VAL A 77 5.79 -2.23 2.77
N PRO A 78 5.47 -2.15 1.48
CA PRO A 78 6.46 -2.15 0.43
C PRO A 78 7.08 -0.74 0.27
N PRO A 79 8.21 -0.60 -0.44
CA PRO A 79 8.90 0.68 -0.60
C PRO A 79 8.02 1.82 -1.14
N GLU A 80 7.06 1.52 -2.03
CA GLU A 80 6.14 2.49 -2.62
C GLU A 80 5.21 3.14 -1.58
N VAL A 81 5.00 2.48 -0.44
CA VAL A 81 4.29 3.03 0.72
C VAL A 81 5.26 3.75 1.66
N ALA A 82 6.40 3.12 1.94
CA ALA A 82 7.40 3.65 2.88
C ALA A 82 8.08 4.94 2.41
N GLN A 83 8.13 5.22 1.11
CA GLN A 83 8.71 6.44 0.52
C GLN A 83 7.92 7.73 0.82
N THR A 84 6.79 7.62 1.52
CA THR A 84 5.97 8.76 1.98
C THR A 84 5.62 8.56 3.46
N PRO A 85 5.17 9.60 4.19
CA PRO A 85 4.72 9.40 5.55
C PRO A 85 3.58 8.38 5.60
N TRP A 86 3.60 7.50 6.60
CA TRP A 86 2.56 6.49 6.79
C TRP A 86 2.34 6.20 8.27
N GLN A 87 1.20 5.63 8.60
CA GLN A 87 0.87 5.20 9.97
C GLN A 87 -0.02 3.95 9.94
N VAL A 88 -0.21 3.35 11.11
CA VAL A 88 -1.22 2.33 11.35
C VAL A 88 -2.23 2.87 12.35
N VAL A 89 -3.51 2.90 11.98
CA VAL A 89 -4.62 3.17 12.90
C VAL A 89 -5.33 1.85 13.21
N PHE A 90 -5.81 1.66 14.42
CA PHE A 90 -6.39 0.39 14.83
C PHE A 90 -7.36 0.57 15.99
N SER A 91 -8.24 -0.41 16.17
CA SER A 91 -9.19 -0.41 17.29
C SER A 91 -9.08 -1.72 18.06
N TYR A 92 -9.05 -1.63 19.38
CA TYR A 92 -9.13 -2.76 20.30
C TYR A 92 -10.48 -2.78 21.00
N ALA A 93 -11.02 -3.96 21.29
CA ALA A 93 -12.01 -4.12 22.32
C ALA A 93 -11.32 -4.39 23.66
N ASP A 94 -11.70 -3.64 24.70
CA ASP A 94 -11.30 -3.94 26.07
C ASP A 94 -12.03 -5.19 26.64
N ALA A 95 -11.74 -5.54 27.90
CA ALA A 95 -12.36 -6.67 28.57
C ALA A 95 -13.90 -6.58 28.70
N ALA A 96 -14.48 -5.38 28.65
CA ALA A 96 -15.92 -5.16 28.63
C ALA A 96 -16.52 -5.21 27.21
N GLY A 97 -15.68 -5.36 26.19
CA GLY A 97 -16.07 -5.34 24.78
C GLY A 97 -16.19 -3.94 24.20
N THR A 98 -15.74 -2.90 24.90
CA THR A 98 -15.82 -1.51 24.43
C THR A 98 -14.70 -1.24 23.43
N PRO A 99 -15.01 -0.75 22.21
CA PRO A 99 -13.99 -0.34 21.25
C PRO A 99 -13.22 0.89 21.74
N ASN A 100 -11.91 0.88 21.56
CA ASN A 100 -10.99 1.98 21.81
C ASN A 100 -10.09 2.14 20.58
N ASP A 101 -10.07 3.34 20.01
CA ASP A 101 -9.27 3.68 18.83
C ASP A 101 -7.89 4.19 19.23
N GLU A 102 -6.87 3.71 18.52
CA GLU A 102 -5.47 4.00 18.75
C GLU A 102 -4.72 4.14 17.41
N ARG A 103 -3.48 4.61 17.48
CA ARG A 103 -2.61 4.74 16.32
C ARG A 103 -1.14 4.58 16.66
N SER A 104 -0.35 4.17 15.68
CA SER A 104 1.10 4.29 15.71
C SER A 104 1.51 5.78 15.65
N PRO A 105 2.79 6.09 15.91
CA PRO A 105 3.38 7.31 15.39
C PRO A 105 3.25 7.38 13.85
N VAL A 106 3.36 8.59 13.30
CA VAL A 106 3.58 8.74 11.86
C VAL A 106 5.04 8.43 11.57
N PHE A 107 5.30 7.46 10.70
CA PHE A 107 6.63 7.11 10.25
C PHE A 107 7.04 8.06 9.13
N ALA A 108 8.24 8.63 9.24
CA ALA A 108 8.78 9.51 8.21
C ALA A 108 9.19 8.70 6.96
N PRO A 109 9.24 9.35 5.77
CA PRO A 109 9.67 8.69 4.54
C PRO A 109 10.98 7.92 4.69
N ASP A 110 11.02 6.71 4.13
CA ASP A 110 12.20 5.84 4.04
C ASP A 110 12.83 5.43 5.38
N THR A 111 12.14 5.67 6.50
CA THR A 111 12.67 5.32 7.84
C THR A 111 12.27 3.94 8.32
N ARG A 112 11.17 3.39 7.79
CA ARG A 112 10.59 2.13 8.28
C ARG A 112 9.71 1.45 7.22
N THR A 113 9.81 0.14 7.15
CA THR A 113 9.02 -0.74 6.25
C THR A 113 8.19 -1.78 7.00
N ASP A 114 8.34 -1.85 8.32
CA ASP A 114 7.58 -2.75 9.18
C ASP A 114 7.19 -2.08 10.50
N TRP A 115 6.11 -2.55 11.10
CA TRP A 115 5.72 -2.16 12.46
C TRP A 115 4.95 -3.27 13.16
N THR A 116 5.18 -3.40 14.46
CA THR A 116 4.46 -4.35 15.32
C THR A 116 3.39 -3.63 16.11
N LEU A 117 2.14 -4.01 15.87
CA LEU A 117 1.01 -3.69 16.72
C LEU A 117 1.03 -4.65 17.92
N ALA A 118 1.31 -4.12 19.11
CA ALA A 118 1.29 -4.88 20.35
C ALA A 118 -0.06 -4.69 21.06
N PRO A 119 -0.57 -5.72 21.76
CA PRO A 119 -1.74 -5.59 22.62
C PRO A 119 -1.50 -4.47 23.65
N GLY A 120 -2.41 -3.50 23.73
CA GLY A 120 -2.28 -2.34 24.64
C GLY A 120 -2.37 -2.72 26.12
N ALA A 121 -3.10 -3.80 26.44
CA ALA A 121 -3.23 -4.40 27.76
C ALA A 121 -3.67 -5.88 27.62
N PRO A 122 -3.56 -6.70 28.69
CA PRO A 122 -4.09 -8.05 28.70
C PRO A 122 -5.58 -8.09 28.38
N ASP A 123 -6.05 -9.19 27.77
CA ASP A 123 -7.44 -9.42 27.37
C ASP A 123 -7.99 -8.46 26.29
N HIS A 124 -7.17 -7.52 25.80
CA HIS A 124 -7.55 -6.67 24.68
C HIS A 124 -7.55 -7.50 23.39
N ARG A 125 -8.63 -7.37 22.63
CA ARG A 125 -8.78 -8.06 21.34
C ARG A 125 -8.75 -7.06 20.21
N LEU A 126 -7.85 -7.24 19.25
CA LEU A 126 -7.82 -6.42 18.05
C LEU A 126 -9.14 -6.59 17.28
N LEU A 127 -9.73 -5.48 16.82
CA LEU A 127 -10.93 -5.47 15.99
C LEU A 127 -10.60 -5.19 14.53
N THR A 128 -9.77 -4.18 14.31
CA THR A 128 -9.35 -3.73 12.97
C THR A 128 -7.99 -3.07 13.03
N ALA A 129 -7.27 -3.11 11.91
CA ALA A 129 -6.08 -2.31 11.67
C ALA A 129 -6.11 -1.78 10.24
N GLU A 130 -5.70 -0.54 10.06
CA GLU A 130 -5.61 0.12 8.76
C GLU A 130 -4.25 0.80 8.63
N VAL A 131 -3.52 0.42 7.58
CA VAL A 131 -2.34 1.18 7.15
C VAL A 131 -2.82 2.37 6.34
N GLN A 132 -2.33 3.56 6.67
CA GLN A 132 -2.67 4.80 5.99
C GLN A 132 -1.41 5.44 5.42
N GLN A 133 -1.40 5.66 4.10
CA GLN A 133 -0.35 6.40 3.40
C GLN A 133 -0.80 7.85 3.22
N TYR A 134 0.03 8.79 3.66
CA TYR A 134 -0.22 10.21 3.44
C TYR A 134 0.12 10.62 2.01
N GLY A 135 -0.68 11.55 1.47
CA GLY A 135 -0.42 12.25 0.22
C GLY A 135 0.38 13.53 0.41
N MET A 136 0.53 14.27 -0.68
CA MET A 136 1.12 15.60 -0.61
C MET A 136 0.21 16.52 0.22
N PRO A 137 0.78 17.41 1.05
CA PRO A 137 -0.01 18.39 1.77
C PRO A 137 -0.79 19.28 0.81
N THR A 138 -2.00 19.68 1.20
CA THR A 138 -2.81 20.61 0.42
C THR A 138 -2.25 22.04 0.47
N GLU A 139 -2.76 22.90 -0.41
CA GLU A 139 -2.54 24.34 -0.28
C GLU A 139 -3.08 24.80 1.09
N PRO A 140 -2.36 25.68 1.80
CA PRO A 140 -2.84 26.20 3.08
C PRO A 140 -4.19 26.90 2.92
N ASP A 141 -5.07 26.71 3.89
CA ASP A 141 -6.31 27.48 3.99
C ASP A 141 -5.98 28.99 4.07
N PRO A 142 -6.59 29.84 3.23
CA PRO A 142 -6.23 31.26 3.17
C PRO A 142 -6.68 32.07 4.39
N GLN A 143 -7.59 31.54 5.22
CA GLN A 143 -8.10 32.20 6.42
C GLN A 143 -7.35 31.74 7.68
N THR A 144 -7.12 30.44 7.83
CA THR A 144 -6.50 29.85 9.04
C THR A 144 -5.00 29.60 8.86
N GLY A 145 -4.51 29.48 7.63
CA GLY A 145 -3.13 29.08 7.32
C GLY A 145 -2.85 27.59 7.58
N GLU A 146 -3.86 26.81 7.96
CA GLU A 146 -3.72 25.38 8.24
C GLU A 146 -3.51 24.58 6.95
N ARG A 147 -2.74 23.49 7.04
CA ARG A 147 -2.53 22.54 5.93
C ARG A 147 -3.13 21.20 6.27
N GLU A 148 -3.83 20.62 5.31
CA GLU A 148 -4.31 19.25 5.42
C GLU A 148 -3.28 18.28 4.88
N PHE A 149 -3.21 17.11 5.52
CA PHE A 149 -2.36 16.00 5.13
C PHE A 149 -3.27 14.82 4.79
N PRO A 150 -3.73 14.73 3.54
CA PRO A 150 -4.75 13.75 3.14
C PRO A 150 -4.20 12.33 3.15
N ILE A 151 -5.06 11.35 3.45
CA ILE A 151 -4.73 9.93 3.26
C ILE A 151 -5.01 9.57 1.80
N ARG A 152 -3.95 9.29 1.05
CA ARG A 152 -4.06 8.95 -0.37
C ARG A 152 -4.36 7.47 -0.61
N ALA A 153 -3.99 6.61 0.33
CA ALA A 153 -4.24 5.19 0.23
C ALA A 153 -4.40 4.53 1.60
N SER A 154 -5.22 3.48 1.65
CA SER A 154 -5.42 2.69 2.87
C SER A 154 -5.54 1.19 2.60
N TRP A 155 -5.08 0.37 3.54
CA TRP A 155 -5.15 -1.09 3.51
C TRP A 155 -5.73 -1.59 4.83
N VAL A 156 -6.83 -2.34 4.76
CA VAL A 156 -7.64 -2.67 5.94
C VAL A 156 -7.57 -4.17 6.24
N LEU A 157 -7.25 -4.48 7.50
CA LEU A 157 -7.40 -5.79 8.13
C LEU A 157 -8.58 -5.74 9.10
N ASN A 158 -9.55 -6.64 8.92
CA ASN A 158 -10.56 -6.94 9.93
C ASN A 158 -10.20 -8.23 10.67
N VAL A 159 -10.41 -8.29 11.97
CA VAL A 159 -10.22 -9.51 12.75
C VAL A 159 -11.50 -10.36 12.71
N SER A 160 -11.33 -11.69 12.57
CA SER A 160 -12.41 -12.68 12.53
C SER A 160 -12.44 -13.58 13.76
#